data_AF-A0A3A8SMM3-F1
#
_entry.id   AF-A0A3A8SMM3-F1
#
_cell.length_a   1.000
_cell.length_b   1.000
_cell.length_c   1.000
_cell.angle_alpha   90.00
_cell.angle_beta   90.00
_cell.angle_gamma   90.00
#
_symmetry.space_group_name_H-M   'P 1'
#
loop_
_entity.id
_entity.type
_entity.pdbx_description
1 polymer ?
#
loop_
_entity_poly.entity_id
_entity_poly.type
_entity_poly.pdbx_seq_one_letter_code
_entity_poly.pdbx_strand_id
1 'polypeptide(L)'
;MSPCDAPMRVPIYGVTAPQPWCWALQVRNAPVLNLHRAPPADVLGAYVAVCAAAEYVPELKDWMASWHGPGVSAPPADELPTCAVVAVARVSAVSLWPDGERQSRWYVGPAGLWLEDVVALPEPVACEPGPADVLWEVPAPVLARVRLALGAVVGEGKARWAAYEALAARSGGREPASLRERVLRMCGCRRALTKCSTCRTWHCTAPGCPPHTCATGVSP
;
A
#
# COMPACT_ATOMS: atom_id res chain seq x y z
N MET A 1 13.39 -10.36 8.73
CA MET A 1 13.12 -9.20 9.61
C MET A 1 13.51 -9.58 11.02
N SER A 2 14.49 -8.88 11.60
CA SER A 2 15.00 -9.20 12.94
C SER A 2 13.99 -8.75 14.01
N PRO A 3 13.74 -9.53 15.06
CA PRO A 3 12.80 -9.17 16.13
C PRO A 3 13.24 -7.96 16.99
N CYS A 4 14.44 -7.42 16.76
CA CYS A 4 14.92 -6.16 17.37
C CYS A 4 14.46 -4.90 16.63
N ASP A 5 13.93 -5.00 15.41
CA ASP A 5 13.48 -3.88 14.58
C ASP A 5 12.02 -3.49 14.88
N ALA A 6 11.68 -3.32 16.16
CA ALA A 6 10.40 -2.70 16.46
C ALA A 6 10.46 -1.24 15.95
N PRO A 7 9.57 -0.79 15.05
CA PRO A 7 9.53 0.60 14.56
C PRO A 7 9.39 1.64 15.68
N MET A 8 9.13 1.18 16.91
CA MET A 8 9.07 1.97 18.14
C MET A 8 10.41 2.59 18.57
N ARG A 9 11.57 2.04 18.18
CA ARG A 9 12.89 2.53 18.61
C ARG A 9 13.69 3.23 17.52
N VAL A 10 13.31 3.07 16.26
CA VAL A 10 13.97 3.70 15.12
C VAL A 10 13.59 5.19 15.08
N PRO A 11 14.50 6.09 14.68
CA PRO A 11 14.16 7.49 14.42
C PRO A 11 12.99 7.60 13.42
N ILE A 12 12.03 8.46 13.76
CA ILE A 12 10.95 8.86 12.85
C ILE A 12 11.05 10.36 12.67
N TYR A 13 11.45 10.79 11.47
CA TYR A 13 11.50 12.20 11.10
C TYR A 13 10.15 12.65 10.55
N GLY A 14 9.79 13.90 10.77
CA GLY A 14 8.66 14.52 10.10
C GLY A 14 9.06 14.94 8.69
N VAL A 15 8.12 14.87 7.77
CA VAL A 15 8.27 15.41 6.44
C VAL A 15 6.94 15.99 5.98
N THR A 16 6.98 17.22 5.45
CA THR A 16 5.78 17.93 5.03
C THR A 16 5.59 17.77 3.52
N ALA A 17 4.40 17.35 3.10
CA ALA A 17 4.02 17.27 1.69
C ALA A 17 2.69 18.02 1.46
N PRO A 18 2.57 18.85 0.40
CA PRO A 18 1.30 19.48 0.06
C PRO A 18 0.26 18.45 -0.37
N GLN A 19 -1.03 18.76 -0.20
CA GLN A 19 -2.07 17.97 -0.86
C GLN A 19 -2.18 18.38 -2.34
N PRO A 20 -2.46 17.46 -3.27
CA PRO A 20 -2.73 16.02 -3.06
C PRO A 20 -1.48 15.09 -3.09
N TRP A 21 -0.25 15.62 -3.05
CA TRP A 21 0.96 14.77 -3.02
C TRP A 21 0.98 13.86 -1.79
N CYS A 22 0.64 14.43 -0.63
CA CYS A 22 0.60 13.71 0.64
C CYS A 22 -0.34 12.50 0.58
N TRP A 23 -1.54 12.69 0.02
CA TRP A 23 -2.46 11.59 -0.29
C TRP A 23 -1.82 10.55 -1.22
N ALA A 24 -1.14 10.97 -2.29
CA ALA A 24 -0.51 10.04 -3.23
C ALA A 24 0.56 9.17 -2.57
N LEU A 25 1.33 9.73 -1.63
CA LEU A 25 2.26 8.97 -0.78
C LEU A 25 1.49 8.00 0.13
N GLN A 26 0.46 8.48 0.83
CA GLN A 26 -0.36 7.70 1.76
C GLN A 26 -0.97 6.45 1.10
N VAL A 27 -1.52 6.58 -0.11
CA VAL A 27 -2.12 5.47 -0.86
C VAL A 27 -1.11 4.70 -1.73
N ARG A 28 0.19 4.99 -1.58
CA ARG A 28 1.31 4.31 -2.25
C ARG A 28 1.34 4.47 -3.78
N ASN A 29 0.71 5.50 -4.30
CA ASN A 29 0.81 5.85 -5.72
C ASN A 29 2.15 6.54 -6.03
N ALA A 30 2.62 7.39 -5.12
CA ALA A 30 3.92 8.04 -5.21
C ALA A 30 4.96 7.22 -4.40
N PRO A 31 5.95 6.59 -5.05
CA PRO A 31 7.00 5.83 -4.35
C PRO A 31 8.14 6.72 -3.84
N VAL A 32 8.13 8.00 -4.19
CA VAL A 32 9.20 8.95 -3.89
C VAL A 32 8.62 10.22 -3.30
N LEU A 33 9.26 10.68 -2.22
CA LEU A 33 9.04 11.99 -1.64
C LEU A 33 10.17 12.91 -2.08
N ASN A 34 9.83 14.07 -2.62
CA ASN A 34 10.81 15.03 -3.12
C ASN A 34 11.18 16.06 -2.05
N LEU A 35 12.47 16.39 -1.98
CA LEU A 35 13.02 17.45 -1.14
C LEU A 35 13.79 18.45 -2.03
N HIS A 36 13.74 19.74 -1.69
CA HIS A 36 14.61 20.74 -2.33
C HIS A 36 16.06 20.73 -1.83
N ARG A 37 16.35 20.02 -0.73
CA ARG A 37 17.70 19.87 -0.18
C ARG A 37 18.03 18.40 0.05
N ALA A 38 19.32 18.08 -0.04
CA ALA A 38 19.78 16.74 0.30
C ALA A 38 19.47 16.44 1.78
N PRO A 39 18.94 15.24 2.09
CA PRO A 39 18.71 14.83 3.48
C PRO A 39 20.06 14.58 4.20
N PRO A 40 20.04 14.46 5.54
CA PRO A 40 21.18 13.94 6.30
C PRO A 40 21.65 12.57 5.80
N ALA A 41 22.95 12.28 5.91
CA ALA A 41 23.55 11.05 5.38
C ALA A 41 23.05 9.76 6.06
N ASP A 42 22.53 9.86 7.28
CA ASP A 42 22.02 8.77 8.10
C ASP A 42 20.51 8.52 7.93
N VAL A 43 19.85 9.16 6.96
CA VAL A 43 18.42 8.97 6.70
C VAL A 43 18.08 7.56 6.19
N LEU A 44 19.04 6.84 5.61
CA LEU A 44 18.80 5.53 5.02
C LEU A 44 18.37 4.52 6.09
N GLY A 45 17.21 3.88 5.88
CA GLY A 45 16.62 2.96 6.84
C GLY A 45 15.83 3.63 7.98
N ALA A 46 15.89 4.97 8.11
CA ALA A 46 15.04 5.71 9.02
C ALA A 46 13.57 5.68 8.54
N TYR A 47 12.67 6.02 9.45
CA TYR A 47 11.27 6.21 9.12
C TYR A 47 10.95 7.69 8.97
N VAL A 48 9.95 7.99 8.14
CA VAL A 48 9.37 9.32 7.98
C VAL A 48 7.87 9.29 8.29
N ALA A 49 7.41 10.24 9.09
CA ALA A 49 6.02 10.57 9.31
C ALA A 49 5.59 11.60 8.26
N VAL A 50 4.76 11.17 7.31
CA VAL A 50 4.27 12.00 6.20
C VAL A 50 3.16 12.90 6.71
N CYS A 51 3.45 14.18 6.85
CA CYS A 51 2.53 15.21 7.31
C CYS A 51 1.95 15.96 6.11
N ALA A 52 0.63 16.00 6.01
CA ALA A 52 -0.07 16.87 5.07
C ALA A 52 0.16 18.33 5.47
N ALA A 53 0.55 19.16 4.49
CA ALA A 53 0.61 20.60 4.67
C ALA A 53 -0.78 21.19 4.97
N ALA A 54 -0.81 22.47 5.32
CA ALA A 54 -2.07 23.20 5.54
C ALA A 54 -2.85 23.43 4.23
N GLU A 55 -2.16 23.44 3.10
CA GLU A 55 -2.70 23.81 1.81
C GLU A 55 -2.92 22.62 0.87
N TYR A 56 -3.91 22.80 0.00
CA TYR A 56 -4.13 21.98 -1.19
C TYR A 56 -3.65 22.78 -2.41
N VAL A 57 -2.91 22.14 -3.29
CA VAL A 57 -2.32 22.75 -4.49
C VAL A 57 -3.07 22.24 -5.73
N PRO A 58 -4.01 23.01 -6.31
CA PRO A 58 -4.80 22.59 -7.47
C PRO A 58 -3.95 22.25 -8.69
N GLU A 59 -2.88 23.01 -8.94
CA GLU A 59 -1.97 22.79 -10.07
C GLU A 59 -1.31 21.41 -9.97
N LEU A 60 -1.07 20.94 -8.75
CA LEU A 60 -0.52 19.62 -8.52
C LEU A 60 -1.55 18.53 -8.83
N LYS A 61 -2.82 18.74 -8.50
CA LYS A 61 -3.92 17.84 -8.89
C LYS A 61 -3.99 17.70 -10.41
N ASP A 62 -3.95 18.82 -11.13
CA ASP A 62 -4.02 18.85 -12.59
C ASP A 62 -2.80 18.17 -13.22
N TRP A 63 -1.60 18.45 -12.70
CA TRP A 63 -0.38 17.77 -13.13
C TRP A 63 -0.45 16.26 -12.88
N MET A 64 -0.92 15.84 -11.70
CA MET A 64 -1.07 14.43 -11.34
C MET A 64 -1.96 13.67 -12.33
N ALA A 65 -3.05 14.27 -12.77
CA ALA A 65 -3.98 13.70 -13.75
C ALA A 65 -3.48 13.78 -15.20
N SER A 66 -2.51 14.66 -15.49
CA SER A 66 -1.99 14.87 -16.84
C SER A 66 -1.15 13.69 -17.36
N TRP A 67 -1.01 13.62 -18.70
CA TRP A 67 -0.15 12.62 -19.34
C TRP A 67 1.34 12.78 -19.02
N HIS A 68 1.76 14.02 -18.74
CA HIS A 68 3.12 14.37 -18.31
C HIS A 68 3.40 13.96 -16.87
N GLY A 69 2.34 13.81 -16.07
CA GLY A 69 2.40 13.31 -14.72
C GLY A 69 2.21 11.79 -14.63
N PRO A 70 1.86 11.30 -13.43
CA PRO A 70 1.59 9.90 -13.15
C PRO A 70 0.26 9.37 -13.71
N GLY A 71 -0.64 10.23 -14.19
CA GLY A 71 -1.95 9.83 -14.72
C GLY A 71 -2.93 9.36 -13.63
N VAL A 72 -2.83 9.94 -12.43
CA VAL A 72 -3.64 9.58 -11.25
C VAL A 72 -4.55 10.76 -10.89
N SER A 73 -5.85 10.49 -10.76
CA SER A 73 -6.82 11.49 -10.28
C SER A 73 -6.84 11.50 -8.74
N ALA A 74 -6.60 12.67 -8.15
CA ALA A 74 -6.69 12.86 -6.70
C ALA A 74 -8.09 13.31 -6.25
N PRO A 75 -8.48 13.00 -5.00
CA PRO A 75 -9.69 13.54 -4.37
C PRO A 75 -9.69 15.07 -4.33
N PRO A 76 -10.89 15.69 -4.24
CA PRO A 76 -11.01 17.13 -3.98
C PRO A 76 -10.48 17.52 -2.59
N ALA A 77 -10.30 18.82 -2.36
CA ALA A 77 -9.61 19.34 -1.18
C ALA A 77 -10.35 19.05 0.14
N ASP A 78 -11.68 19.03 0.11
CA ASP A 78 -12.56 18.78 1.26
C ASP A 78 -12.59 17.30 1.70
N GLU A 79 -12.08 16.39 0.89
CA GLU A 79 -11.94 14.97 1.23
C GLU A 79 -10.57 14.60 1.81
N LEU A 80 -9.59 15.51 1.76
CA LEU A 80 -8.22 15.23 2.17
C LEU A 80 -7.89 15.91 3.50
N PRO A 81 -7.26 15.18 4.45
CA PRO A 81 -6.79 15.80 5.68
C PRO A 81 -5.65 16.78 5.40
N THR A 82 -5.64 17.89 6.12
CA THR A 82 -4.55 18.87 6.18
C THR A 82 -4.05 18.97 7.63
N CYS A 83 -2.84 19.48 7.83
CA CYS A 83 -2.23 19.64 9.16
C CYS A 83 -2.29 18.36 10.02
N ALA A 84 -1.95 17.22 9.40
CA ALA A 84 -1.97 15.93 10.06
C ALA A 84 -0.96 14.96 9.46
N VAL A 85 -0.39 14.09 10.30
CA VAL A 85 0.36 12.92 9.85
C VAL A 85 -0.63 11.86 9.38
N VAL A 86 -0.49 11.45 8.12
CA VAL A 86 -1.42 10.51 7.46
C VAL A 86 -0.81 9.14 7.21
N ALA A 87 0.52 9.05 7.19
CA ALA A 87 1.23 7.81 6.93
C ALA A 87 2.62 7.82 7.57
N VAL A 88 3.18 6.64 7.76
CA VAL A 88 4.58 6.43 8.10
C VAL A 88 5.22 5.53 7.06
N ALA A 89 6.44 5.85 6.62
CA ALA A 89 7.15 5.06 5.62
C ALA A 89 8.62 4.90 6.00
N ARG A 90 9.26 3.84 5.52
CA ARG A 90 10.71 3.64 5.66
C ARG A 90 11.42 4.22 4.44
N VAL A 91 12.53 4.91 4.65
CA VAL A 91 13.39 5.38 3.56
C VAL A 91 14.29 4.23 3.12
N SER A 92 14.08 3.74 1.90
CA SER A 92 14.84 2.60 1.35
C SER A 92 16.00 3.01 0.45
N ALA A 93 15.93 4.19 -0.16
CA ALA A 93 17.00 4.76 -0.96
C ALA A 93 16.89 6.29 -1.01
N VAL A 94 17.99 6.93 -1.38
CA VAL A 94 18.06 8.37 -1.67
C VAL A 94 18.67 8.55 -3.04
N SER A 95 18.01 9.31 -3.89
CA SER A 95 18.56 9.77 -5.17
C SER A 95 18.82 11.28 -5.08
N LEU A 96 19.99 11.72 -5.54
CA LEU A 96 20.38 13.12 -5.61
C LEU A 96 20.66 13.51 -7.07
N TRP A 97 20.09 14.60 -7.54
CA TRP A 97 20.37 15.13 -8.87
C TRP A 97 21.78 15.74 -8.93
N PRO A 98 22.54 15.57 -10.04
CA PRO A 98 22.17 14.87 -11.28
C PRO A 98 22.48 13.37 -11.30
N ASP A 99 23.11 12.84 -10.26
CA ASP A 99 23.74 11.52 -10.29
C ASP A 99 22.78 10.34 -10.03
N GLY A 100 21.61 10.61 -9.44
CA GLY A 100 20.62 9.62 -9.06
C GLY A 100 19.63 9.27 -10.16
N GLU A 101 19.29 7.98 -10.29
CA GLU A 101 18.30 7.52 -11.25
C GLU A 101 16.88 8.06 -10.93
N ARG A 102 16.19 8.55 -11.97
CA ARG A 102 14.82 9.08 -11.91
C ARG A 102 13.83 8.11 -12.57
N GLN A 103 13.67 6.93 -11.98
CA GLN A 103 12.82 5.88 -12.54
C GLN A 103 11.31 6.16 -12.43
N SER A 104 10.90 7.17 -11.65
CA SER A 104 9.49 7.47 -11.36
C SER A 104 9.09 8.85 -11.89
N ARG A 105 7.90 8.95 -12.50
CA ARG A 105 7.29 10.23 -12.90
C ARG A 105 6.95 11.13 -11.71
N TRP A 106 6.89 10.56 -10.52
CA TRP A 106 6.73 11.29 -9.27
C TRP A 106 8.04 11.95 -8.81
N TYR A 107 9.20 11.58 -9.37
CA TYR A 107 10.46 12.22 -8.98
C TYR A 107 10.56 13.60 -9.61
N VAL A 108 10.53 14.65 -8.79
CA VAL A 108 10.63 16.05 -9.21
C VAL A 108 11.52 16.83 -8.25
N GLY A 109 12.63 17.37 -8.74
CA GLY A 109 13.53 18.23 -7.94
C GLY A 109 14.91 17.61 -7.68
N PRO A 110 15.68 18.18 -6.75
CA PRO A 110 17.09 17.83 -6.55
C PRO A 110 17.33 16.61 -5.68
N ALA A 111 16.40 16.22 -4.80
CA ALA A 111 16.54 15.05 -3.94
C ALA A 111 15.22 14.26 -3.85
N GLY A 112 15.29 12.94 -3.94
CA GLY A 112 14.16 12.04 -3.77
C GLY A 112 14.43 10.97 -2.72
N LEU A 113 13.56 10.88 -1.72
CA LEU A 113 13.51 9.81 -0.73
C LEU A 113 12.59 8.71 -1.25
N TRP A 114 13.15 7.56 -1.58
CA TRP A 114 12.38 6.39 -1.99
C TRP A 114 11.78 5.71 -0.76
N LEU A 115 10.46 5.51 -0.80
CA LEU A 115 9.69 5.05 0.34
C LEU A 115 9.27 3.59 0.16
N GLU A 116 9.50 2.80 1.19
CA GLU A 116 9.02 1.44 1.34
C GLU A 116 8.19 1.31 2.62
N ASP A 117 7.47 0.19 2.74
CA ASP A 117 6.68 -0.14 3.94
C ASP A 117 5.73 0.99 4.36
N VAL A 118 5.16 1.71 3.38
CA VAL A 118 4.26 2.83 3.65
C VAL A 118 3.01 2.32 4.38
N VAL A 119 2.82 2.72 5.63
CA VAL A 119 1.66 2.42 6.44
C VAL A 119 0.80 3.67 6.56
N ALA A 120 -0.36 3.67 5.91
CA ALA A 120 -1.38 4.68 6.14
C ALA A 120 -1.91 4.53 7.58
N LEU A 121 -2.00 5.65 8.30
CA LEU A 121 -2.61 5.67 9.63
C LEU A 121 -4.14 5.58 9.46
N PRO A 122 -4.84 4.82 10.31
CA PRO A 122 -6.29 4.66 10.21
C PRO A 122 -7.02 5.98 10.50
N GLU A 123 -6.49 6.75 11.44
CA GLU A 123 -6.92 8.11 11.74
C GLU A 123 -5.72 9.05 11.59
N PRO A 124 -5.85 10.16 10.84
CA PRO A 124 -4.81 11.17 10.76
C PRO A 124 -4.48 11.76 12.14
N VAL A 125 -3.20 11.88 12.45
CA VAL A 125 -2.74 12.47 13.72
C VAL A 125 -2.52 13.97 13.51
N ALA A 126 -3.36 14.80 14.11
CA ALA A 126 -3.23 16.26 14.03
C ALA A 126 -1.82 16.72 14.42
N CYS A 127 -1.18 17.47 13.52
CA CYS A 127 0.19 17.92 13.61
C CYS A 127 0.34 19.23 12.81
N GLU A 128 0.89 20.26 13.45
CA GLU A 128 1.35 21.42 12.71
C GLU A 128 2.44 20.98 11.72
N PRO A 129 2.31 21.29 10.42
CA PRO A 129 3.31 20.90 9.44
C PRO A 129 4.65 21.59 9.75
N GLY A 130 5.74 20.82 9.76
CA GLY A 130 7.08 21.39 9.78
C GLY A 130 7.44 22.06 8.45
N PRO A 131 8.65 22.63 8.36
CA PRO A 131 9.11 23.29 7.13
C PRO A 131 9.00 22.37 5.92
N ALA A 132 8.56 22.93 4.80
CA ALA A 132 8.64 22.24 3.52
C ALA A 132 10.12 21.92 3.19
N ASP A 133 10.32 20.86 2.39
CA ASP A 133 11.61 20.53 1.74
C ASP A 133 12.76 20.04 2.61
N VAL A 134 12.53 19.82 3.90
CA VAL A 134 13.51 19.22 4.82
C VAL A 134 12.85 18.19 5.72
N LEU A 135 13.69 17.31 6.26
CA LEU A 135 13.29 16.47 7.39
C LEU A 135 13.34 17.30 8.68
N TRP A 136 12.36 17.09 9.55
CA TRP A 136 12.24 17.81 10.81
C TRP A 136 11.96 16.86 11.98
N GLU A 137 12.21 17.32 13.20
CA GLU A 137 11.92 16.53 14.40
C GLU A 137 10.43 16.59 14.73
N VAL A 138 9.76 15.43 14.78
CA VAL A 138 8.35 15.36 15.13
C VAL A 138 8.15 15.72 16.61
N PRO A 139 7.25 16.66 16.96
CA PRO A 139 6.96 16.97 18.35
C PRO A 139 6.65 15.71 19.16
N ALA A 140 7.27 15.55 20.33
CA ALA A 140 7.17 14.32 21.12
C ALA A 140 5.72 13.82 21.37
N PRO A 141 4.73 14.70 21.66
CA PRO A 141 3.33 14.25 21.81
C PRO A 141 2.71 13.74 20.51
N VAL A 142 3.08 14.31 19.36
CA VAL A 142 2.65 13.83 18.04
C VAL A 142 3.32 12.50 17.73
N LEU A 143 4.64 12.41 17.94
CA LEU A 143 5.43 11.20 17.70
C LEU A 143 4.91 10.01 18.50
N ALA A 144 4.54 10.21 19.77
CA ALA A 144 3.95 9.17 20.61
C ALA A 144 2.63 8.63 20.02
N ARG A 145 1.75 9.51 19.54
CA ARG A 145 0.48 9.13 18.89
C ARG A 145 0.71 8.41 17.56
N VAL A 146 1.65 8.90 16.75
CA VAL A 146 2.05 8.25 15.49
C VAL A 146 2.58 6.84 15.73
N ARG A 147 3.45 6.66 16.73
CA ARG A 147 3.97 5.35 17.11
C ARG A 147 2.89 4.40 17.60
N LEU A 148 1.94 4.89 18.40
CA LEU A 148 0.79 4.10 18.85
C LEU A 148 -0.06 3.61 17.67
N ALA A 149 -0.43 4.53 16.77
CA ALA A 149 -1.23 4.21 15.59
C ALA A 149 -0.51 3.24 14.63
N LEU A 150 0.78 3.48 14.37
CA LEU A 150 1.62 2.59 13.56
C LEU A 150 1.71 1.19 14.19
N GLY A 151 1.95 1.12 15.50
CA GLY A 151 2.02 -0.14 16.24
C GLY A 151 0.74 -0.96 16.15
N ALA A 152 -0.43 -0.30 16.22
CA ALA A 152 -1.73 -0.96 16.05
C ALA A 152 -1.86 -1.59 14.65
N VAL A 153 -1.62 -0.81 13.57
CA VAL A 153 -1.75 -1.30 12.19
C VAL A 153 -0.78 -2.44 11.90
N VAL A 154 0.49 -2.31 12.32
CA VAL A 154 1.50 -3.36 12.13
C VAL A 154 1.13 -4.60 12.94
N GLY A 155 0.62 -4.43 14.15
CA GLY A 155 0.15 -5.51 15.01
C GLY A 155 -1.00 -6.30 14.37
N GLU A 156 -2.03 -5.61 13.88
CA GLU A 156 -3.15 -6.21 13.15
C GLU A 156 -2.69 -6.93 11.88
N GLY A 157 -1.79 -6.32 11.11
CA GLY A 157 -1.20 -6.92 9.92
C GLY A 157 -0.48 -8.23 10.23
N LYS A 158 0.34 -8.24 11.30
CA LYS A 158 1.04 -9.43 11.79
C LYS A 158 0.08 -10.52 12.27
N ALA A 159 -0.94 -10.14 13.03
CA ALA A 159 -1.96 -11.08 13.51
C ALA A 159 -2.73 -11.73 12.35
N ARG A 160 -3.11 -10.93 11.33
CA ARG A 160 -3.74 -11.42 10.11
C ARG A 160 -2.83 -12.38 9.34
N TRP A 161 -1.55 -12.04 9.19
CA TRP A 161 -0.57 -12.91 8.53
C TRP A 161 -0.40 -14.24 9.27
N ALA A 162 -0.24 -14.20 10.59
CA ALA A 162 -0.15 -15.40 11.43
C ALA A 162 -1.41 -16.28 11.31
N ALA A 163 -2.60 -15.68 11.20
CA ALA A 163 -3.83 -16.42 10.97
C ALA A 163 -3.85 -17.12 9.59
N TYR A 164 -3.31 -16.46 8.55
CA TYR A 164 -3.14 -17.09 7.23
C TYR A 164 -2.14 -18.25 7.27
N GLU A 165 -0.99 -18.07 7.92
CA GLU A 165 -0.01 -19.14 8.09
C GLU A 165 -0.58 -20.34 8.84
N ALA A 166 -1.33 -20.10 9.92
CA ALA A 166 -2.00 -21.15 10.67
C ALA A 166 -3.05 -21.88 9.82
N LEU A 167 -3.80 -21.16 8.97
CA LEU A 167 -4.74 -21.78 8.03
C LEU A 167 -4.02 -22.62 6.96
N ALA A 168 -2.90 -22.11 6.44
CA ALA A 168 -2.09 -22.82 5.46
C ALA A 168 -1.50 -24.12 6.04
N ALA A 169 -1.00 -24.08 7.28
CA ALA A 169 -0.48 -25.24 7.98
C ALA A 169 -1.56 -26.33 8.21
N ARG A 170 -2.78 -25.92 8.62
CA ARG A 170 -3.92 -26.85 8.75
C ARG A 170 -4.37 -27.45 7.42
N SER A 171 -4.14 -26.75 6.32
CA SER A 171 -4.49 -27.21 4.97
C SER A 171 -3.51 -28.26 4.43
N GLY A 172 -2.59 -28.76 5.27
CA GLY A 172 -1.71 -29.88 4.96
C GLY A 172 -0.64 -29.58 3.92
N GLY A 173 -0.30 -28.30 3.70
CA GLY A 173 0.77 -27.91 2.80
C GLY A 173 0.63 -28.46 1.38
N ARG A 174 -0.61 -28.68 0.90
CA ARG A 174 -0.81 -29.20 -0.45
C ARG A 174 -0.33 -28.16 -1.44
N GLU A 175 0.90 -28.33 -1.90
CA GLU A 175 1.49 -27.57 -2.98
C GLU A 175 0.47 -27.55 -4.12
N PRO A 176 0.07 -26.38 -4.63
CA PRO A 176 -0.82 -26.34 -5.77
C PRO A 176 -0.07 -26.97 -6.94
N ALA A 177 -0.40 -28.22 -7.26
CA ALA A 177 0.23 -28.98 -8.35
C ALA A 177 0.16 -28.23 -9.70
N SER A 178 -0.79 -27.31 -9.84
CA SER A 178 -0.65 -26.04 -10.57
C SER A 178 -1.84 -25.12 -10.26
N LEU A 179 -1.74 -23.82 -10.61
CA LEU A 179 -2.90 -22.91 -10.62
C LEU A 179 -4.01 -23.51 -11.51
N ARG A 180 -3.63 -24.05 -12.68
CA ARG A 180 -4.51 -24.79 -13.60
C ARG A 180 -5.25 -25.93 -12.90
N GLU A 181 -4.59 -26.78 -12.14
CA GLU A 181 -5.27 -27.91 -11.47
C GLU A 181 -6.21 -27.49 -10.32
N ARG A 182 -5.99 -26.31 -9.73
CA ARG A 182 -6.87 -25.76 -8.68
C ARG A 182 -8.12 -25.08 -9.21
N VAL A 183 -8.03 -24.32 -10.31
CA VAL A 183 -9.16 -23.55 -10.86
C VAL A 183 -9.81 -24.19 -12.09
N LEU A 184 -9.11 -25.07 -12.80
CA LEU A 184 -9.58 -25.71 -14.03
C LEU A 184 -9.60 -27.23 -13.86
N ARG A 185 -10.77 -27.77 -13.53
CA ARG A 185 -11.05 -29.18 -13.81
C ARG A 185 -11.65 -29.28 -15.20
N MET A 186 -11.19 -30.22 -16.02
CA MET A 186 -11.75 -30.46 -17.34
C MET A 186 -12.65 -31.69 -17.33
N CYS A 187 -13.75 -31.64 -18.07
CA CYS A 187 -14.55 -32.81 -18.41
C CYS A 187 -13.79 -33.69 -19.42
N GLY A 188 -14.25 -34.93 -19.61
CA GLY A 188 -13.80 -35.79 -20.72
C GLY A 188 -13.99 -35.15 -22.11
N CYS A 189 -14.93 -34.20 -22.24
CA CYS A 189 -15.11 -33.38 -23.45
C CYS A 189 -14.13 -32.19 -23.57
N ARG A 190 -13.11 -32.12 -22.71
CA ARG A 190 -12.07 -31.06 -22.64
C ARG A 190 -12.57 -29.64 -22.32
N ARG A 191 -13.84 -29.46 -21.92
CA ARG A 191 -14.35 -28.18 -21.41
C ARG A 191 -14.12 -28.04 -19.90
N ALA A 192 -13.97 -26.80 -19.43
CA ALA A 192 -13.88 -26.49 -18.01
C ALA A 192 -15.18 -26.89 -17.29
N LEU A 193 -15.04 -27.58 -16.16
CA LEU A 193 -16.12 -27.86 -15.24
C LEU A 193 -16.42 -26.61 -14.41
N THR A 194 -17.67 -26.45 -13.98
CA THR A 194 -18.13 -25.42 -13.06
C THR A 194 -18.55 -26.05 -11.73
N LYS A 195 -18.38 -25.35 -10.60
CA LYS A 195 -18.95 -25.79 -9.33
C LYS A 195 -20.46 -25.57 -9.34
N CYS A 196 -21.23 -26.59 -8.99
CA CYS A 196 -22.65 -26.47 -8.73
C CYS A 196 -22.89 -25.53 -7.55
N SER A 197 -23.83 -24.58 -7.67
CA SER A 197 -24.21 -23.67 -6.59
C SER A 197 -24.83 -24.40 -5.40
N THR A 198 -25.56 -25.50 -5.66
CA THR A 198 -26.29 -26.28 -4.65
C THR A 198 -25.38 -27.21 -3.86
N CYS A 199 -24.70 -28.17 -4.51
CA CYS A 199 -23.91 -29.19 -3.80
C CYS A 199 -22.39 -28.96 -3.83
N ARG A 200 -21.93 -27.89 -4.50
CA ARG A 200 -20.50 -27.55 -4.66
C ARG A 200 -19.63 -28.58 -5.43
N THR A 201 -20.22 -29.64 -5.98
CA THR A 201 -19.56 -30.62 -6.86
C THR A 201 -19.30 -30.02 -8.25
N TRP A 202 -18.23 -30.46 -8.92
CA TRP A 202 -17.87 -30.04 -10.27
C TRP A 202 -18.74 -30.71 -11.33
N HIS A 203 -19.26 -29.96 -12.30
CA HIS A 203 -20.06 -30.47 -13.41
C HIS A 203 -19.72 -29.81 -14.74
N CYS A 204 -20.06 -30.48 -15.84
CA CYS A 204 -19.92 -29.91 -17.18
C CYS A 204 -21.27 -29.35 -17.63
N THR A 205 -21.26 -28.17 -18.23
CA THR A 205 -22.47 -27.51 -18.79
C THR A 205 -22.62 -27.74 -20.30
N ALA A 206 -21.81 -28.62 -20.90
CA ALA A 206 -21.85 -28.87 -22.33
C ALA A 206 -23.09 -29.71 -22.72
N PRO A 207 -23.84 -29.31 -23.76
CA PRO A 207 -24.94 -30.11 -24.29
C PRO A 207 -24.36 -31.41 -24.85
N GLY A 208 -24.64 -32.54 -24.18
CA GLY A 208 -24.09 -33.86 -24.51
C GLY A 208 -23.21 -34.48 -23.42
N CYS A 209 -22.87 -33.75 -22.37
CA CYS A 209 -22.32 -34.34 -21.15
C CYS A 209 -23.45 -34.84 -20.24
N PRO A 210 -23.25 -35.91 -19.45
CA PRO A 210 -24.26 -36.39 -18.51
C PRO A 210 -24.74 -35.29 -17.58
N PRO A 211 -26.06 -35.19 -17.32
CA PRO A 211 -26.58 -34.20 -16.41
C PRO A 211 -25.99 -34.42 -15.01
N HIS A 212 -25.65 -33.33 -14.35
CA HIS A 212 -25.22 -33.36 -12.96
C HIS A 212 -26.38 -33.82 -12.05
N THR A 213 -26.08 -34.51 -10.95
CA THR A 213 -27.09 -35.12 -10.06
C THR A 213 -28.08 -34.12 -9.45
N CYS A 214 -27.70 -32.85 -9.29
CA CYS A 214 -28.64 -31.80 -8.85
C CYS A 214 -29.55 -31.27 -9.99
N ALA A 215 -29.28 -31.63 -11.24
CA ALA A 215 -30.12 -31.34 -12.39
C ALA A 215 -31.10 -32.49 -12.71
N THR A 216 -30.80 -33.73 -12.27
CA THR A 216 -31.75 -34.85 -12.34
C THR A 216 -32.85 -34.64 -11.30
N GLY A 217 -33.96 -34.02 -11.73
CA GLY A 217 -35.12 -33.73 -10.88
C GLY A 217 -35.75 -32.36 -11.13
N VAL A 218 -35.09 -31.49 -11.91
CA VAL A 218 -35.70 -30.27 -12.43
C VAL A 218 -36.20 -30.60 -13.84
N SER A 219 -37.49 -30.92 -13.97
CA SER A 219 -38.16 -30.91 -15.28
C SER A 219 -38.03 -29.50 -15.88
N PRO A 220 -37.98 -29.37 -17.22
CA PRO A 220 -37.84 -28.07 -17.88
C PRO A 220 -38.91 -27.06 -17.47
#